data_AF-A0A519U0H8-F1
#
_entry.id   AF-A0A519U0H8-F1
#
_cell.length_a   1.000
_cell.length_b   1.000
_cell.length_c   1.000
_cell.angle_alpha   90.00
_cell.angle_beta   90.00
_cell.angle_gamma   90.00
#
_symmetry.space_group_name_H-M   'P 1'
#
loop_
_entity.id
_entity.type
_entity.pdbx_description
1 polymer ?
#
loop_
_entity_poly.entity_id
_entity_poly.type
_entity_poly.pdbx_seq_one_letter_code
_entity_poly.pdbx_strand_id
1 'polypeptide(L)'
;MANFEHADEEIFFKNLFHIVDRQLRVLKAKDVYADNHVKNQRELQQLSQFADVLISLDLWNEHKANDSVVAKQESEILTLKQKIELLKTELKEAKRLDTSQYIDIAKGGFLNFIDLINQLQELKLSSGRELVFSEFPIVWVKLICRFFREDHKEIEFDRVRRYFPKDKRNPGNRSSSVPLNQHLFEIRDIKKPN
;
A
#
# COMPACT_ATOMS: atom_id res chain seq x y z
N MET A 1 3.61 -34.91 -1.26
CA MET A 1 2.59 -35.68 -1.99
C MET A 1 1.76 -34.66 -2.74
N ALA A 2 2.03 -34.52 -4.03
CA ALA A 2 1.79 -33.30 -4.80
C ALA A 2 0.99 -33.59 -6.07
N ASN A 3 -0.01 -32.75 -6.36
CA ASN A 3 -0.54 -32.38 -7.68
C ASN A 3 -1.06 -33.41 -8.69
N PHE A 4 -1.12 -34.71 -8.40
CA PHE A 4 -1.56 -35.68 -9.42
C PHE A 4 -3.08 -35.79 -9.63
N GLU A 5 -3.92 -35.53 -8.62
CA GLU A 5 -5.38 -35.69 -8.77
C GLU A 5 -6.03 -34.62 -9.66
N HIS A 6 -5.50 -33.38 -9.67
CA HIS A 6 -6.09 -32.29 -10.45
C HIS A 6 -5.80 -32.39 -11.96
N ALA A 7 -4.69 -33.00 -12.35
CA ALA A 7 -4.32 -33.14 -13.76
C ALA A 7 -5.25 -34.11 -14.49
N ASP A 8 -5.66 -35.20 -13.82
CA ASP A 8 -6.55 -36.21 -14.43
C ASP A 8 -7.97 -35.67 -14.62
N GLU A 9 -8.48 -34.89 -13.67
CA GLU A 9 -9.80 -34.27 -13.75
C GLU A 9 -9.87 -33.18 -14.85
N GLU A 10 -8.83 -32.34 -14.94
CA GLU A 10 -8.71 -31.32 -15.99
C GLU A 10 -8.65 -31.95 -17.39
N ILE A 11 -7.84 -33.00 -17.56
CA ILE A 11 -7.71 -33.71 -18.84
C ILE A 11 -9.03 -34.39 -19.22
N PHE A 12 -9.71 -35.01 -18.24
CA PHE A 12 -11.02 -35.60 -18.47
C PHE A 12 -12.04 -34.56 -18.90
N PHE A 13 -12.14 -33.44 -18.19
CA PHE A 13 -13.07 -32.36 -18.49
C PHE A 13 -12.83 -31.76 -19.88
N LYS A 14 -11.57 -31.44 -20.21
CA LYS A 14 -11.16 -30.94 -21.54
C LYS A 14 -11.59 -31.89 -22.66
N ASN A 15 -11.28 -33.18 -22.52
CA ASN A 15 -11.64 -34.18 -23.52
C ASN A 15 -13.16 -34.32 -23.68
N LEU A 16 -13.90 -34.33 -22.56
CA LEU A 16 -15.35 -34.39 -22.57
C LEU A 16 -15.95 -33.17 -23.26
N PHE A 17 -15.49 -31.96 -22.90
CA PHE A 17 -15.94 -30.70 -23.49
C PHE A 17 -15.68 -30.67 -25.00
N HIS A 18 -14.49 -31.07 -25.45
CA HIS A 18 -14.16 -31.17 -26.88
C HIS A 18 -15.07 -32.15 -27.64
N ILE A 19 -15.40 -33.31 -27.05
CA ILE A 19 -16.29 -34.29 -27.69
C ILE A 19 -17.69 -33.68 -27.86
N VAL A 20 -18.22 -33.05 -26.81
CA VAL A 20 -19.54 -32.41 -26.82
C VAL A 20 -19.58 -31.26 -27.83
N ASP A 21 -18.61 -30.37 -27.82
CA ASP A 21 -18.51 -29.23 -28.75
C ASP A 21 -18.39 -29.70 -30.21
N ARG A 22 -17.59 -30.73 -30.48
CA ARG A 22 -17.48 -31.34 -31.82
C ARG A 22 -18.82 -31.91 -32.28
N GLN A 23 -19.53 -32.64 -31.43
CA GLN A 23 -20.82 -33.23 -31.80
C GLN A 23 -21.91 -32.17 -31.98
N LEU A 24 -21.90 -31.09 -31.18
CA LEU A 24 -22.77 -29.94 -31.39
C LEU A 24 -22.54 -29.29 -32.75
N ARG A 25 -21.27 -29.12 -33.18
CA ARG A 25 -20.95 -28.61 -34.52
C ARG A 25 -21.50 -29.51 -35.62
N VAL A 26 -21.32 -30.83 -35.49
CA VAL A 26 -21.83 -31.81 -36.46
C VAL A 26 -23.36 -31.75 -36.55
N LEU A 27 -24.06 -31.75 -35.41
CA LEU A 27 -25.52 -31.69 -35.38
C LEU A 27 -26.07 -30.37 -35.93
N LYS A 28 -25.42 -29.23 -35.65
CA LYS A 28 -25.79 -27.92 -36.21
C LYS A 28 -25.57 -27.81 -37.72
N ALA A 29 -24.59 -28.55 -38.26
CA ALA A 29 -24.28 -28.57 -39.69
C ALA A 29 -25.15 -29.54 -40.50
N LYS A 30 -25.94 -30.42 -39.86
CA LYS A 30 -26.86 -31.32 -40.55
C LYS A 30 -28.02 -30.54 -41.16
N ASP A 31 -28.50 -31.03 -42.31
CA ASP A 31 -29.64 -30.46 -43.01
C ASP A 31 -30.93 -30.52 -42.14
N VAL A 32 -31.65 -29.40 -42.16
CA VAL A 32 -32.93 -29.17 -41.47
C VAL A 32 -34.07 -29.90 -42.18
N TYR A 33 -33.90 -30.35 -43.42
CA TYR A 33 -34.94 -31.04 -44.19
C TYR A 33 -34.74 -32.55 -44.34
N ALA A 34 -33.73 -33.13 -43.69
CA ALA A 34 -33.50 -34.57 -43.73
C ALA A 34 -34.61 -35.35 -43.02
N ASP A 35 -34.91 -36.58 -43.46
CA ASP A 35 -35.94 -37.46 -42.87
C ASP A 35 -35.75 -37.70 -41.35
N ASN A 36 -34.51 -37.57 -40.87
CA ASN A 36 -34.15 -37.71 -39.46
C ASN A 36 -34.11 -36.38 -38.68
N HIS A 37 -34.67 -35.29 -39.22
CA HIS A 37 -34.56 -33.94 -38.65
C HIS A 37 -35.11 -33.84 -37.23
N VAL A 38 -36.27 -34.45 -36.95
CA VAL A 38 -36.88 -34.44 -35.62
C VAL A 38 -35.96 -35.10 -34.57
N LYS A 39 -35.29 -36.18 -34.96
CA LYS A 39 -34.30 -36.87 -34.11
C LYS A 39 -33.06 -36.00 -33.89
N ASN A 40 -32.53 -35.40 -34.95
CA ASN A 40 -31.38 -34.51 -34.88
C ASN A 40 -31.67 -33.27 -33.99
N GLN A 41 -32.87 -32.70 -34.05
CA GLN A 41 -33.27 -31.58 -33.19
C GLN A 41 -33.34 -31.98 -31.71
N ARG A 42 -33.91 -33.16 -31.39
CA ARG A 42 -33.92 -33.67 -30.01
C ARG A 42 -32.50 -33.91 -29.49
N GLU A 43 -31.65 -34.54 -30.27
CA GLU A 43 -30.25 -34.79 -29.91
C GLU A 43 -29.49 -33.47 -29.72
N LEU A 44 -29.72 -32.48 -30.59
CA LEU A 44 -29.13 -31.15 -30.46
C LEU A 44 -29.57 -30.45 -29.17
N GLN A 45 -30.87 -30.50 -28.84
CA GLN A 45 -31.40 -29.89 -27.63
C GLN A 45 -30.82 -30.56 -26.36
N GLN A 46 -30.78 -31.89 -26.32
CA GLN A 46 -30.22 -32.65 -25.20
C GLN A 46 -28.73 -32.36 -25.02
N LEU A 47 -27.97 -32.34 -26.12
CA LEU A 47 -26.54 -32.07 -26.09
C LEU A 47 -26.24 -30.62 -25.73
N SER A 48 -27.10 -29.67 -26.13
CA SER A 48 -26.99 -28.26 -25.72
C SER A 48 -27.22 -28.10 -24.22
N GLN A 49 -28.25 -28.74 -23.67
CA GLN A 49 -28.50 -28.73 -22.22
C GLN A 49 -27.35 -29.35 -21.44
N PHE A 50 -26.75 -30.42 -21.96
CA PHE A 50 -25.57 -31.03 -21.35
C PHE A 50 -24.34 -30.10 -21.42
N ALA A 51 -24.13 -29.40 -22.54
CA ALA A 51 -23.10 -28.37 -22.64
C ALA A 51 -23.30 -27.24 -21.62
N ASP A 52 -24.53 -26.79 -21.38
CA ASP A 52 -24.81 -25.76 -20.36
C ASP A 52 -24.42 -26.23 -18.94
N VAL A 53 -24.65 -27.52 -18.64
CA VAL A 53 -24.19 -28.13 -17.38
C VAL A 53 -22.66 -28.16 -17.31
N LEU A 54 -21.98 -28.56 -18.39
CA LEU A 54 -20.51 -28.54 -18.43
C LEU A 54 -19.95 -27.13 -18.25
N ILE A 55 -20.54 -26.12 -18.89
CA ILE A 55 -20.16 -24.70 -18.72
C ILE A 55 -20.28 -24.28 -17.26
N SER A 56 -21.32 -24.71 -16.55
CA SER A 56 -21.51 -24.39 -15.13
C SER A 56 -20.47 -25.04 -14.21
N LEU A 57 -19.86 -26.13 -14.66
CA LEU A 57 -18.81 -26.88 -13.95
C LEU A 57 -17.40 -26.55 -14.45
N ASP A 58 -17.26 -25.64 -15.41
CA ASP A 58 -15.97 -25.35 -16.04
C ASP A 58 -15.08 -24.47 -15.15
N LEU A 59 -14.22 -25.12 -14.39
CA LEU A 59 -13.19 -24.50 -13.57
C LEU A 59 -11.98 -24.00 -14.38
N TRP A 60 -11.84 -24.46 -15.63
CA TRP A 60 -10.65 -24.24 -16.47
C TRP A 60 -10.88 -23.20 -17.58
N ASN A 61 -12.11 -22.73 -17.75
CA ASN A 61 -12.55 -21.76 -18.77
C ASN A 61 -12.42 -22.27 -20.22
N GLU A 62 -12.48 -23.59 -20.46
CA GLU A 62 -12.55 -24.21 -21.79
C GLU A 62 -13.70 -23.67 -22.67
N HIS A 63 -14.82 -23.24 -22.06
CA HIS A 63 -15.97 -22.70 -22.79
C HIS A 63 -15.79 -21.25 -23.27
N LYS A 64 -14.86 -20.49 -22.70
CA LYS A 64 -14.63 -19.10 -23.10
C LYS A 64 -13.65 -19.11 -24.25
N ALA A 65 -13.99 -18.44 -25.35
CA ALA A 65 -13.02 -18.18 -26.41
C ALA A 65 -11.79 -17.52 -25.77
N ASN A 66 -10.61 -18.12 -25.97
CA ASN A 66 -9.34 -17.65 -25.44
C ASN A 66 -9.19 -16.12 -25.58
N ASP A 67 -9.67 -15.55 -26.70
CA ASP A 67 -9.62 -14.12 -27.00
C ASP A 67 -10.36 -13.22 -25.99
N SER A 68 -11.51 -13.65 -25.44
CA SER A 68 -12.26 -12.85 -24.47
C SER A 68 -11.58 -12.84 -23.08
N VAL A 69 -11.00 -13.98 -22.70
CA VAL A 69 -10.22 -14.11 -21.46
C VAL A 69 -8.92 -13.32 -21.58
N VAL A 70 -8.22 -13.44 -22.72
CA VAL A 70 -7.00 -12.72 -23.03
C VAL A 70 -7.25 -11.21 -23.05
N ALA A 71 -8.28 -10.72 -23.74
CA ALA A 71 -8.59 -9.29 -23.77
C ALA A 71 -8.89 -8.71 -22.37
N LYS A 72 -9.58 -9.47 -21.52
CA LYS A 72 -9.83 -9.06 -20.12
C LYS A 72 -8.52 -9.02 -19.33
N GLN A 73 -7.68 -10.03 -19.46
CA GLN A 73 -6.37 -10.09 -18.80
C GLN A 73 -5.44 -8.98 -19.29
N GLU A 74 -5.40 -8.68 -20.58
CA GLU A 74 -4.60 -7.59 -21.16
C GLU A 74 -5.05 -6.22 -20.65
N SER A 75 -6.36 -6.00 -20.55
CA SER A 75 -6.95 -4.78 -19.98
C SER A 75 -6.59 -4.62 -18.49
N GLU A 76 -6.63 -5.71 -17.73
CA GLU A 76 -6.22 -5.72 -16.32
C GLU A 76 -4.72 -5.44 -16.17
N ILE A 77 -3.88 -6.06 -17.01
CA ILE A 77 -2.43 -5.81 -17.06
C ILE A 77 -2.15 -4.34 -17.36
N LEU A 78 -2.84 -3.72 -18.32
CA LEU A 78 -2.68 -2.31 -18.65
C LEU A 78 -3.04 -1.42 -17.45
N THR A 79 -4.17 -1.70 -16.81
CA THR A 79 -4.65 -0.95 -15.63
C THR A 79 -3.66 -1.06 -14.47
N LEU A 80 -3.13 -2.26 -14.20
CA LEU A 80 -2.15 -2.50 -13.15
C LEU A 80 -0.83 -1.79 -13.46
N LYS A 81 -0.35 -1.81 -14.71
CA LYS A 81 0.85 -1.08 -15.13
C LYS A 81 0.71 0.43 -14.92
N GLN A 82 -0.43 1.00 -15.28
CA GLN A 82 -0.71 2.43 -15.05
C GLN A 82 -0.70 2.78 -13.56
N LYS A 83 -1.32 1.95 -12.71
CA LYS A 83 -1.28 2.14 -11.25
C LYS A 83 0.13 2.05 -10.69
N ILE A 84 0.95 1.12 -11.19
CA ILE A 84 2.34 0.98 -10.76
C ILE A 84 3.14 2.25 -11.08
N GLU A 85 3.00 2.81 -12.29
CA GLU A 85 3.72 4.03 -12.66
C GLU A 85 3.26 5.26 -11.88
N LEU A 86 1.95 5.37 -11.60
CA LEU A 86 1.42 6.40 -10.72
C LEU A 86 2.01 6.30 -9.31
N LEU A 87 1.94 5.10 -8.70
CA LEU A 87 2.46 4.87 -7.36
C LEU A 87 3.98 5.08 -7.26
N LYS A 88 4.75 4.71 -8.29
CA LYS A 88 6.19 5.02 -8.35
C LYS A 88 6.44 6.52 -8.37
N THR A 89 5.64 7.27 -9.10
CA THR A 89 5.75 8.73 -9.19
C THR A 89 5.41 9.38 -7.85
N GLU A 90 4.30 8.98 -7.22
CA GLU A 90 3.91 9.44 -5.88
C GLU A 90 4.98 9.12 -4.83
N LEU A 91 5.55 7.91 -4.88
CA LEU A 91 6.62 7.50 -3.97
C LEU A 91 7.88 8.32 -4.20
N LYS A 92 8.26 8.61 -5.45
CA LYS A 92 9.40 9.47 -5.77
C LYS A 92 9.21 10.87 -5.22
N GLU A 93 8.03 11.46 -5.38
CA GLU A 93 7.72 12.79 -4.84
C GLU A 93 7.69 12.79 -3.31
N ALA A 94 7.10 11.77 -2.67
CA ALA A 94 7.09 11.63 -1.22
C ALA A 94 8.51 11.51 -0.64
N LYS A 95 9.40 10.80 -1.34
CA LYS A 95 10.81 10.62 -0.96
C LYS A 95 11.73 11.72 -1.45
N ARG A 96 11.23 12.75 -2.15
CA ARG A 96 12.08 13.79 -2.74
C ARG A 96 12.94 14.53 -1.72
N LEU A 97 12.42 14.69 -0.50
CA LEU A 97 13.11 15.35 0.62
C LEU A 97 13.68 14.34 1.63
N ASP A 98 13.56 13.04 1.38
CA ASP A 98 14.13 12.03 2.25
C ASP A 98 15.64 11.98 2.06
N THR A 99 16.38 12.19 3.16
CA THR A 99 17.82 12.03 3.21
C THR A 99 18.17 10.69 3.86
N SER A 100 19.14 9.97 3.29
CA SER A 100 19.68 8.74 3.92
C SER A 100 20.60 9.02 5.09
N GLN A 101 21.03 10.27 5.23
CA GLN A 101 21.90 10.71 6.32
C GLN A 101 21.07 11.31 7.45
N TYR A 102 21.63 11.21 8.65
CA TYR A 102 21.06 11.73 9.89
C TYR A 102 22.04 12.70 10.54
N ILE A 103 21.51 13.62 11.34
CA ILE A 103 22.30 14.47 12.22
C ILE A 103 22.52 13.70 13.51
N ASP A 104 23.78 13.42 13.84
CA ASP A 104 24.10 12.66 15.04
C ASP A 104 24.38 13.58 16.23
N ILE A 105 23.67 13.34 17.32
CA ILE A 105 23.86 14.01 18.60
C ILE A 105 24.93 13.23 19.35
N ALA A 106 25.96 13.95 19.80
CA ALA A 106 27.02 13.35 20.61
C ALA A 106 26.44 12.65 21.85
N LYS A 107 27.07 11.55 22.26
CA LYS A 107 26.65 10.74 23.39
C LYS A 107 26.38 11.58 24.65
N GLY A 108 25.18 11.47 25.21
CA GLY A 108 24.75 12.23 26.40
C GLY A 108 24.28 13.66 26.11
N GLY A 109 24.36 14.11 24.85
CA GLY A 109 23.91 15.44 24.43
C GLY A 109 22.41 15.54 24.15
N PHE A 110 21.67 14.44 24.19
CA PHE A 110 20.24 14.43 23.84
C PHE A 110 19.42 15.46 24.63
N LEU A 111 19.57 15.52 25.96
CA LEU A 111 18.78 16.43 26.78
C LEU A 111 19.14 17.91 26.52
N ASN A 112 20.42 18.20 26.29
CA ASN A 112 20.87 19.54 25.93
C ASN A 112 20.29 19.97 24.57
N PHE A 113 20.17 19.03 23.62
CA PHE A 113 19.52 19.27 22.34
C PHE A 113 18.01 19.50 22.51
N ILE A 114 17.32 18.70 23.33
CA ILE A 114 15.89 18.93 23.64
C ILE A 114 15.68 20.31 24.26
N ASP A 115 16.59 20.74 25.15
CA ASP A 115 16.54 22.08 25.73
C ASP A 115 16.60 23.18 24.66
N LEU A 116 17.54 23.08 23.71
CA LEU A 116 17.62 24.01 22.58
C LEU A 116 16.35 24.04 21.72
N ILE A 117 15.73 22.88 21.47
CA ILE A 117 14.45 22.82 20.75
C ILE A 117 13.32 23.46 21.55
N ASN A 118 13.34 23.37 22.89
CA ASN A 118 12.38 24.06 23.74
C ASN A 118 12.58 25.57 23.71
N GLN A 119 13.83 26.05 23.81
CA GLN A 119 14.17 27.46 23.66
C GLN A 119 13.70 28.01 22.30
N LEU A 120 13.95 27.28 21.21
CA LEU A 120 13.50 27.65 19.85
C LEU A 120 11.99 27.92 19.77
N GLN A 121 11.17 27.11 20.45
CA GLN A 121 9.72 27.30 20.49
C GLN A 121 9.28 28.53 21.30
N GLU A 122 10.12 29.01 22.21
CA GLU A 122 9.81 30.15 23.07
C GLU A 122 10.24 31.49 22.47
N LEU A 123 11.10 31.45 21.44
CA LEU A 123 11.56 32.63 20.72
C LEU A 123 10.40 33.36 20.04
N LYS A 124 10.45 34.69 20.12
CA LYS A 124 9.48 35.59 19.49
C LYS A 124 10.18 36.60 18.61
N LEU A 125 9.56 36.91 17.48
CA LEU A 125 9.92 38.03 16.64
C LEU A 125 9.65 39.36 17.36
N SER A 126 10.25 40.45 16.89
CA SER A 126 9.99 41.81 17.38
C SER A 126 8.51 42.22 17.29
N SER A 127 7.73 41.57 16.42
CA SER A 127 6.29 41.75 16.33
C SER A 127 5.49 41.05 17.45
N GLY A 128 6.16 40.35 18.37
CA GLY A 128 5.55 39.55 19.44
C GLY A 128 5.01 38.18 19.00
N ARG A 129 5.14 37.82 17.72
CA ARG A 129 4.75 36.51 17.19
C ARG A 129 5.85 35.48 17.43
N GLU A 130 5.49 34.22 17.63
CA GLU A 130 6.44 33.11 17.76
C GLU A 130 7.30 32.99 16.49
N LEU A 131 8.59 32.69 16.66
CA LEU A 131 9.50 32.45 15.54
C LEU A 131 9.11 31.18 14.77
N VAL A 132 8.82 30.11 15.51
CA VAL A 132 8.35 28.83 15.00
C VAL A 132 7.20 28.35 15.87
N PHE A 133 6.16 27.81 15.24
CA PHE A 133 5.03 27.22 15.94
C PHE A 133 4.58 25.94 15.26
N SER A 134 3.96 25.06 16.04
CA SER A 134 3.33 23.83 15.56
C SER A 134 2.00 23.67 16.26
N GLU A 135 0.93 23.39 15.52
CA GLU A 135 -0.39 23.13 16.11
C GLU A 135 -0.36 21.94 17.08
N PHE A 136 0.41 20.91 16.73
CA PHE A 136 0.55 19.70 17.55
C PHE A 136 2.01 19.46 17.95
N PRO A 137 2.32 19.28 19.26
CA PRO A 137 3.69 19.01 19.72
C PRO A 137 4.32 17.74 19.11
N ILE A 138 3.48 16.81 18.64
CA ILE A 138 3.92 15.58 17.96
C ILE A 138 4.76 15.85 16.70
N VAL A 139 4.64 17.03 16.09
CA VAL A 139 5.44 17.44 14.94
C VAL A 139 6.92 17.49 15.31
N TRP A 140 7.26 18.07 16.46
CA TRP A 140 8.63 18.09 16.97
C TRP A 140 9.17 16.70 17.25
N VAL A 141 8.35 15.83 17.86
CA VAL A 141 8.71 14.44 18.13
C VAL A 141 9.09 13.70 16.84
N LYS A 142 8.24 13.81 15.81
CA LYS A 142 8.48 13.18 14.51
C LYS A 142 9.70 13.75 13.81
N LEU A 143 9.89 15.07 13.83
CA LEU A 143 11.05 15.74 13.25
C LEU A 143 12.36 15.23 13.87
N ILE A 144 12.42 15.18 15.20
CA ILE A 144 13.60 14.71 15.94
C ILE A 144 13.88 13.24 15.61
N CYS A 145 12.88 12.36 15.71
CA CYS A 145 13.07 10.93 15.45
C CYS A 145 13.41 10.63 13.97
N ARG A 146 12.91 11.45 13.04
CA ARG A 146 13.15 11.27 11.61
C ARG A 146 14.57 11.63 11.20
N PHE A 147 15.10 12.74 11.72
CA PHE A 147 16.35 13.34 11.23
C PHE A 147 17.53 13.23 12.18
N PHE A 148 17.31 12.95 13.46
CA PHE A 148 18.37 12.91 14.47
C PHE A 148 18.62 11.51 15.01
N ARG A 149 19.85 11.28 15.43
CA ARG A 149 20.34 10.08 16.13
C ARG A 149 21.11 10.51 17.38
N GLU A 150 21.29 9.62 18.35
CA GLU A 150 22.19 9.85 19.49
C GLU A 150 23.25 8.75 19.49
N ASP A 151 24.53 9.11 19.39
CA ASP A 151 25.65 8.16 19.37
C ASP A 151 25.44 7.09 18.27
N HIS A 152 25.06 7.54 17.08
CA HIS A 152 24.68 6.76 15.90
C HIS A 152 23.47 5.81 16.09
N LYS A 153 22.71 5.96 17.18
CA LYS A 153 21.54 5.13 17.49
C LYS A 153 20.24 5.87 17.29
N GLU A 154 19.20 5.10 16.96
CA GLU A 154 17.85 5.64 16.85
C GLU A 154 17.36 6.16 18.19
N ILE A 155 16.76 7.35 18.17
CA ILE A 155 16.14 7.94 19.35
C ILE A 155 14.73 7.37 19.46
N GLU A 156 14.43 6.76 20.61
CA GLU A 156 13.12 6.19 20.88
C GLU A 156 12.02 7.26 20.87
N PHE A 157 10.94 6.99 20.14
CA PHE A 157 9.82 7.92 19.99
C PHE A 157 9.21 8.35 21.34
N ASP A 158 8.96 7.38 22.23
CA ASP A 158 8.36 7.66 23.53
C ASP A 158 9.32 8.38 24.49
N ARG A 159 10.64 8.26 24.29
CA ARG A 159 11.63 9.05 25.02
C ARG A 159 11.52 10.52 24.65
N VAL A 160 11.45 10.85 23.36
CA VAL A 160 11.29 12.24 22.89
C VAL A 160 9.93 12.79 23.32
N ARG A 161 8.86 12.01 23.14
CA ARG A 161 7.48 12.43 23.41
C ARG A 161 7.26 12.98 24.82
N ARG A 162 7.97 12.47 25.83
CA ARG A 162 7.87 12.94 27.22
C ARG A 162 8.18 14.42 27.38
N TYR A 163 9.02 14.99 26.51
CA TYR A 163 9.44 16.38 26.57
C TYR A 163 8.53 17.33 25.78
N PHE A 164 7.56 16.80 25.03
CA PHE A 164 6.63 17.58 24.20
C PHE A 164 5.18 17.30 24.62
N PRO A 165 4.77 17.71 25.84
CA PRO A 165 3.40 17.54 26.32
C PRO A 165 2.39 18.32 25.47
N LYS A 166 1.14 17.85 25.43
CA LYS A 166 0.03 18.55 24.75
C LYS A 166 -0.22 19.93 25.35
N ASP A 167 -0.11 20.03 26.68
CA ASP A 167 -0.23 21.29 27.43
C ASP A 167 1.05 21.47 28.26
N LYS A 168 1.82 22.53 27.99
CA LYS A 168 3.05 22.83 28.74
C LYS A 168 2.76 23.32 30.16
N ARG A 169 1.59 23.91 30.42
CA ARG A 169 1.19 24.42 31.74
C ARG A 169 0.67 23.30 32.64
N ASN A 170 0.03 22.30 32.04
CA ASN A 170 -0.41 21.09 32.73
C ASN A 170 0.07 19.83 32.00
N PRO A 171 1.36 19.50 32.10
CA PRO A 171 1.98 18.47 31.28
C PRO A 171 1.56 17.04 31.67
N GLY A 172 0.91 16.85 32.82
CA GLY A 172 0.47 15.54 33.29
C GLY A 172 1.62 14.58 33.66
N ASN A 173 1.27 13.43 34.22
CA ASN A 173 2.23 12.53 34.87
C ASN A 173 3.20 11.79 33.92
N ARG A 174 2.92 11.78 32.62
CA ARG A 174 3.74 11.09 31.61
C ARG A 174 4.75 12.01 30.92
N SER A 175 4.84 13.26 31.37
CA SER A 175 5.71 14.25 30.77
C SER A 175 6.92 14.51 31.66
N SER A 176 8.00 14.95 31.06
CA SER A 176 9.27 15.22 31.73
C SER A 176 9.76 16.61 31.34
N SER A 177 10.28 17.34 32.31
CA SER A 177 11.06 18.54 32.05
C SER A 177 12.52 18.18 31.80
N VAL A 178 13.23 19.00 31.03
CA VAL A 178 14.68 18.88 30.93
C VAL A 178 15.29 19.35 32.26
N PRO A 179 16.13 18.55 32.93
CA PRO A 179 16.82 18.95 34.15
C PRO A 179 17.70 20.20 33.95
N LEU A 180 17.75 21.09 34.94
CA LEU A 180 18.53 22.35 34.87
C LEU A 180 20.02 22.13 34.58
N ASN A 181 20.61 21.03 35.05
CA ASN A 181 22.01 20.69 34.78
C ASN A 181 22.28 20.26 33.33
N GLN A 182 21.25 20.20 32.48
CA GLN A 182 21.36 19.94 31.04
C GLN A 182 21.14 21.23 30.21
N HIS A 183 20.80 22.35 30.86
CA HIS A 183 20.64 23.66 30.22
C HIS A 183 22.02 24.29 29.99
N LEU A 184 22.77 23.73 29.03
CA LEU A 184 24.17 24.14 28.77
C LEU A 184 24.32 25.31 27.78
N PHE A 185 23.29 25.58 26.99
CA PHE A 185 23.31 26.57 25.91
C PHE A 185 22.13 27.53 26.05
N GLU A 186 22.26 28.73 25.50
CA GLU A 186 21.19 29.74 25.53
C GLU A 186 21.10 30.44 24.17
N ILE A 187 19.89 30.51 23.61
CA ILE A 187 19.60 31.29 22.40
C ILE A 187 19.14 32.69 22.80
N ARG A 188 19.88 33.71 22.37
CA ARG A 188 19.58 35.12 22.68
C ARG A 188 19.37 35.95 21.42
N ASP A 189 18.48 36.93 21.53
CA ASP A 189 18.32 37.94 20.50
C ASP A 189 19.55 38.85 20.44
N ILE A 190 20.07 39.06 19.24
CA ILE A 190 21.10 40.08 19.00
C ILE A 190 20.38 41.43 19.00
N LYS A 191 20.57 42.23 20.06
CA LYS A 191 20.12 43.63 20.06
C LYS A 191 20.76 44.32 18.86
N LYS A 192 19.95 44.86 17.94
CA LYS A 192 20.47 45.79 16.93
C LYS A 192 21.11 46.97 17.67
N PRO A 193 22.34 47.39 17.33
CA PRO A 193 22.84 48.67 17.81
C PRO A 193 21.89 49.76 17.28
N ASN A 194 21.42 50.61 18.18
CA ASN A 194 20.65 51.80 17.85
C ASN A 194 21.47 52.73 16.95
#